data_AF-A0A5C5QBA9-F1
#
_entry.id   AF-A0A5C5QBA9-F1
#
_cell.length_a   1.000
_cell.length_b   1.000
_cell.length_c   1.000
_cell.angle_alpha   90.00
_cell.angle_beta   90.00
_cell.angle_gamma   90.00
#
_symmetry.space_group_name_H-M   'P 1'
#
loop_
_entity.id
_entity.type
_entity.pdbx_description
1 polymer ?
#
loop_
_entity_poly.entity_id
_entity_poly.type
_entity_poly.pdbx_seq_one_letter_code
_entity_poly.pdbx_strand_id
1 'polypeptide(L)'
;MNISMFSRSGLQMSVEGEASSVLSSTPVGQKPADIGQAFNATQRRFGENFDCSTHAAVIKLMMMTFGQHPAGMFNALAPSGNGYDITMKDDFKVHLSRQEVEQATQAARFKGEDHAALKDANFVFAAFVKRKQQAEGYPTFEAALAKTLEGETIQRCLQGMGVFGLAQFVPSSDMEAKGTMGLMGTHSRGAALVMDGVAHHPREQRKVDPGYGYVLFDDKQWPAVDGKRVSHVATGTRPEHIWAGFYQGGEGNCVTVSAIKAAIIRFGQDPQGIYRQIQLTPQGFDVVMRDSFRVHLTHEELRQATAASNFHGNNPQLLSYANFLFAVSAKRAQWENNDFRARQSYEVALQTLNDGEFPGEALRRLGLFGYIRESSVDELLKGAVGTLADSHHSVAVIDGALDFYGQKRELASSRWMNTGLRALKLA
;
A
#
# COMPACT_ATOMS: atom_id res chain seq x y z
N MET A 1 -37.97 78.62 -5.19
CA MET A 1 -38.54 77.57 -4.31
C MET A 1 -38.68 76.29 -5.10
N ASN A 2 -38.27 75.19 -4.47
CA ASN A 2 -38.49 73.78 -4.80
C ASN A 2 -37.80 73.16 -6.04
N ILE A 3 -36.78 72.36 -5.73
CA ILE A 3 -36.19 71.27 -6.52
C ILE A 3 -36.52 69.97 -5.79
N SER A 4 -36.96 68.93 -6.51
CA SER A 4 -36.95 67.49 -6.19
C SER A 4 -37.95 66.81 -7.16
N MET A 5 -37.76 65.62 -7.76
CA MET A 5 -36.88 64.48 -7.50
C MET A 5 -36.85 63.63 -8.80
N PHE A 6 -35.71 63.06 -9.19
CA PHE A 6 -35.64 61.93 -10.13
C PHE A 6 -35.03 60.72 -9.39
N SER A 7 -35.78 59.62 -9.43
CA SER A 7 -35.43 58.33 -8.84
C SER A 7 -34.30 57.64 -9.62
N ARG A 8 -33.30 57.12 -8.93
CA ARG A 8 -32.29 56.18 -9.48
C ARG A 8 -32.34 54.87 -8.70
N SER A 9 -32.46 53.79 -9.48
CA SER A 9 -32.34 52.39 -9.11
C SER A 9 -31.01 52.09 -8.40
N GLY A 10 -31.07 51.42 -7.26
CA GLY A 10 -29.92 50.95 -6.50
C GLY A 10 -29.51 49.54 -6.95
N LEU A 11 -28.27 49.41 -7.42
CA LEU A 11 -27.55 48.15 -7.50
C LEU A 11 -27.32 47.62 -6.08
N GLN A 12 -27.81 46.40 -5.82
CA GLN A 12 -27.49 45.65 -4.62
C GLN A 12 -26.29 44.74 -4.94
N MET A 13 -25.13 45.07 -4.37
CA MET A 13 -23.94 44.23 -4.42
C MET A 13 -24.18 42.97 -3.57
N SER A 14 -24.19 41.79 -4.20
CA SER A 14 -24.04 40.52 -3.53
C SER A 14 -22.56 40.27 -3.24
N VAL A 15 -22.18 40.44 -1.98
CA VAL A 15 -20.91 39.96 -1.42
C VAL A 15 -21.16 38.57 -0.87
N GLU A 16 -20.86 37.53 -1.66
CA GLU A 16 -20.59 36.19 -1.15
C GLU A 16 -19.17 35.83 -1.63
N GLY A 17 -18.23 35.83 -0.68
CA GLY A 17 -16.85 35.46 -0.93
C GLY A 17 -16.74 33.95 -1.11
N GLU A 18 -16.49 33.50 -2.33
CA GLU A 18 -15.91 32.19 -2.58
C GLU A 18 -14.53 32.15 -1.90
N ALA A 19 -14.44 31.45 -0.76
CA ALA A 19 -13.16 31.06 -0.20
C ALA A 19 -12.46 30.17 -1.24
N SER A 20 -11.42 30.70 -1.90
CA SER A 20 -10.62 29.98 -2.89
C SER A 20 -10.23 28.60 -2.35
N SER A 21 -10.69 27.54 -3.03
CA SER A 21 -10.39 26.15 -2.66
C SER A 21 -8.89 25.94 -2.51
N VAL A 22 -8.42 25.16 -1.53
CA VAL A 22 -6.99 24.80 -1.40
C VAL A 22 -6.56 23.69 -2.37
N LEU A 23 -7.49 23.12 -3.13
CA LEU A 23 -7.24 22.11 -4.17
C LEU A 23 -7.30 22.74 -5.57
N SER A 24 -6.66 22.12 -6.56
CA SER A 24 -6.82 22.52 -7.96
C SER A 24 -8.21 22.13 -8.51
N SER A 25 -8.57 22.67 -9.68
CA SER A 25 -9.77 22.26 -10.42
C SER A 25 -9.49 21.14 -11.42
N THR A 26 -8.32 20.48 -11.35
CA THR A 26 -7.94 19.42 -12.28
C THR A 26 -8.87 18.21 -12.11
N PRO A 27 -9.41 17.65 -13.21
CA PRO A 27 -10.18 16.41 -13.18
C PRO A 27 -9.48 15.27 -12.41
N VAL A 28 -10.27 14.52 -11.63
CA VAL A 28 -9.79 13.34 -10.92
C VAL A 28 -9.28 12.29 -11.93
N GLY A 29 -8.09 11.75 -11.68
CA GLY A 29 -7.43 10.77 -12.56
C GLY A 29 -6.59 11.36 -13.69
N GLN A 30 -6.71 12.67 -14.00
CA GLN A 30 -5.84 13.30 -14.99
C GLN A 30 -4.40 13.36 -14.45
N LYS A 31 -3.44 12.90 -15.27
CA LYS A 31 -2.01 12.93 -14.94
C LYS A 31 -1.38 14.26 -15.42
N PRO A 32 -0.34 14.78 -14.73
CA PRO A 32 0.41 15.93 -15.23
C PRO A 32 1.09 15.63 -16.56
N ALA A 33 1.10 16.59 -17.48
CA ALA A 33 1.70 16.42 -18.81
C ALA A 33 3.23 16.36 -18.77
N ASP A 34 3.85 17.19 -17.92
CA ASP A 34 5.30 17.18 -17.66
C ASP A 34 5.56 17.12 -16.15
N ILE A 35 5.57 15.91 -15.61
CA ILE A 35 5.83 15.69 -14.17
C ILE A 35 7.25 16.07 -13.76
N GLY A 36 8.21 16.07 -14.70
CA GLY A 36 9.59 16.45 -14.45
C GLY A 36 9.68 17.90 -13.99
N GLN A 37 8.99 18.80 -14.70
CA GLN A 37 8.98 20.24 -14.46
C GLN A 37 7.80 20.75 -13.60
N ALA A 38 6.81 19.90 -13.32
CA ALA A 38 5.61 20.30 -12.57
C ALA A 38 5.92 21.06 -11.26
N PHE A 39 6.76 20.48 -10.39
CA PHE A 39 7.28 21.14 -9.19
C PHE A 39 8.52 20.42 -8.64
N ASN A 40 9.35 21.06 -7.85
CA ASN A 40 10.51 20.46 -7.19
C ASN A 40 10.70 21.08 -5.80
N ALA A 41 11.29 20.33 -4.87
CA ALA A 41 11.75 20.89 -3.60
C ALA A 41 12.94 21.83 -3.83
N THR A 42 12.93 22.98 -3.17
CA THR A 42 14.09 23.88 -3.20
C THR A 42 15.28 23.26 -2.45
N GLN A 43 16.49 23.70 -2.79
CA GLN A 43 17.69 23.31 -2.06
C GLN A 43 17.74 23.98 -0.68
N ARG A 44 18.33 23.26 0.28
CA ARG A 44 18.70 23.81 1.58
C ARG A 44 19.64 24.99 1.43
N ARG A 45 19.55 25.94 2.34
CA ARG A 45 20.54 27.02 2.51
C ARG A 45 21.69 26.52 3.39
N PHE A 46 22.81 27.22 3.36
CA PHE A 46 23.94 26.92 4.26
C PHE A 46 23.48 27.00 5.71
N GLY A 47 23.83 25.98 6.52
CA GLY A 47 23.42 25.87 7.92
C GLY A 47 21.97 25.40 8.16
N GLU A 48 21.19 25.14 7.11
CA GLU A 48 19.80 24.69 7.22
C GLU A 48 19.70 23.16 7.25
N ASN A 49 18.95 22.61 8.21
CA ASN A 49 18.57 21.20 8.24
C ASN A 49 17.22 21.02 7.51
N PHE A 50 17.28 21.06 6.18
CA PHE A 50 16.10 21.04 5.31
C PHE A 50 16.29 20.07 4.14
N ASP A 51 15.30 19.23 3.89
CA ASP A 51 15.20 18.39 2.71
C ASP A 51 13.76 17.92 2.46
N CYS A 52 13.12 18.43 1.41
CA CYS A 52 11.80 17.94 0.96
C CYS A 52 11.88 17.17 -0.37
N SER A 53 13.06 16.76 -0.81
CA SER A 53 13.26 16.07 -2.10
C SER A 53 12.51 14.74 -2.18
N THR A 54 12.59 13.91 -1.13
CA THR A 54 11.85 12.65 -1.05
C THR A 54 10.34 12.86 -1.15
N HIS A 55 9.80 13.85 -0.43
CA HIS A 55 8.38 14.19 -0.47
C HIS A 55 7.95 14.60 -1.87
N ALA A 56 8.69 15.50 -2.51
CA ALA A 56 8.38 15.92 -3.88
C ALA A 56 8.41 14.74 -4.86
N ALA A 57 9.43 13.89 -4.79
CA ALA A 57 9.56 12.72 -5.66
C ALA A 57 8.41 11.71 -5.46
N VAL A 58 8.06 11.39 -4.21
CA VAL A 58 6.95 10.48 -3.88
C VAL A 58 5.61 11.05 -4.36
N ILE A 59 5.35 12.33 -4.12
CA ILE A 59 4.10 12.97 -4.56
C ILE A 59 4.01 12.94 -6.09
N LYS A 60 5.10 13.21 -6.81
CA LYS A 60 5.12 13.10 -8.27
C LYS A 60 4.78 11.68 -8.74
N LEU A 61 5.38 10.67 -8.12
CA LEU A 61 5.07 9.28 -8.45
C LEU A 61 3.60 8.96 -8.15
N MET A 62 3.04 9.47 -7.06
CA MET A 62 1.62 9.33 -6.74
C MET A 62 0.73 10.01 -7.80
N MET A 63 1.08 11.22 -8.27
CA MET A 63 0.36 11.91 -9.35
C MET A 63 0.35 11.11 -10.65
N MET A 64 1.47 10.47 -10.99
CA MET A 64 1.57 9.66 -12.20
C MET A 64 0.92 8.28 -12.07
N THR A 65 0.76 7.78 -10.86
CA THR A 65 0.12 6.49 -10.59
C THR A 65 -1.39 6.66 -10.50
N PHE A 66 -1.88 7.59 -9.67
CA PHE A 66 -3.28 7.71 -9.29
C PHE A 66 -4.00 8.96 -9.84
N GLY A 67 -3.28 9.81 -10.59
CA GLY A 67 -3.77 11.10 -11.07
C GLY A 67 -3.35 12.27 -10.16
N GLN A 68 -3.29 13.47 -10.74
CA GLN A 68 -2.79 14.70 -10.11
C GLN A 68 -3.66 15.17 -8.94
N HIS A 69 -4.98 15.11 -9.09
CA HIS A 69 -5.89 15.63 -8.09
C HIS A 69 -5.85 14.75 -6.82
N PRO A 70 -5.75 15.30 -5.59
CA PRO A 70 -5.58 14.52 -4.36
C PRO A 70 -6.69 13.49 -4.10
N ALA A 71 -7.90 13.70 -4.62
CA ALA A 71 -8.98 12.71 -4.58
C ALA A 71 -8.64 11.36 -5.27
N GLY A 72 -7.71 11.33 -6.23
CA GLY A 72 -7.20 10.08 -6.81
C GLY A 72 -6.15 9.39 -5.92
N MET A 73 -5.38 10.18 -5.19
CA MET A 73 -4.29 9.71 -4.33
C MET A 73 -4.74 9.16 -2.98
N PHE A 74 -5.97 9.46 -2.54
CA PHE A 74 -6.54 8.98 -1.28
C PHE A 74 -7.69 7.99 -1.54
N ASN A 75 -8.10 7.22 -0.52
CA ASN A 75 -9.29 6.37 -0.60
C ASN A 75 -10.57 7.20 -0.47
N ALA A 76 -10.55 8.23 0.37
CA ALA A 76 -11.62 9.20 0.49
C ALA A 76 -11.07 10.59 0.82
N LEU A 77 -11.72 11.62 0.28
CA LEU A 77 -11.42 13.02 0.54
C LEU A 77 -12.74 13.80 0.53
N ALA A 78 -13.11 14.40 1.66
CA ALA A 78 -14.34 15.15 1.81
C ALA A 78 -14.09 16.49 2.53
N PRO A 79 -14.66 17.61 2.07
CA PRO A 79 -14.68 18.86 2.84
C PRO A 79 -15.39 18.64 4.19
N SER A 80 -14.84 19.18 5.27
CA SER A 80 -15.36 19.01 6.63
C SER A 80 -15.01 20.21 7.50
N GLY A 81 -16.00 20.99 7.91
CA GLY A 81 -15.81 22.17 8.78
C GLY A 81 -14.73 23.15 8.29
N ASN A 82 -13.67 23.30 9.07
CA ASN A 82 -12.53 24.19 8.77
C ASN A 82 -11.50 23.58 7.82
N GLY A 83 -11.74 22.38 7.27
CA GLY A 83 -10.75 21.60 6.55
C GLY A 83 -11.33 20.46 5.72
N TYR A 84 -10.65 19.32 5.76
CA TYR A 84 -10.93 18.12 4.98
C TYR A 84 -10.73 16.86 5.82
N ASP A 85 -11.66 15.92 5.72
CA ASP A 85 -11.48 14.56 6.20
C ASP A 85 -10.87 13.72 5.08
N ILE A 86 -9.76 13.06 5.38
CA ILE A 86 -8.97 12.25 4.44
C ILE A 86 -8.88 10.84 4.99
N THR A 87 -9.18 9.86 4.14
CA THR A 87 -8.83 8.45 4.38
C THR A 87 -7.74 8.08 3.38
N MET A 88 -6.53 7.80 3.88
CA MET A 88 -5.38 7.40 3.07
C MET A 88 -5.60 6.00 2.46
N LYS A 89 -4.73 5.59 1.53
CA LYS A 89 -4.87 4.28 0.85
C LYS A 89 -4.68 3.08 1.78
N ASP A 90 -4.02 3.27 2.93
CA ASP A 90 -3.91 2.29 4.01
C ASP A 90 -4.95 2.48 5.13
N ASP A 91 -6.03 3.21 4.84
CA ASP A 91 -7.16 3.56 5.71
C ASP A 91 -6.82 4.41 6.93
N PHE A 92 -5.59 4.93 7.03
CA PHE A 92 -5.27 5.93 8.04
C PHE A 92 -6.10 7.19 7.81
N LYS A 93 -6.81 7.65 8.86
CA LYS A 93 -7.71 8.80 8.78
C LYS A 93 -7.06 10.02 9.40
N VAL A 94 -7.10 11.15 8.69
CA VAL A 94 -6.70 12.46 9.22
C VAL A 94 -7.78 13.49 8.94
N HIS A 95 -7.93 14.43 9.86
CA HIS A 95 -8.62 15.69 9.60
C HIS A 95 -7.56 16.76 9.39
N LEU A 96 -7.61 17.47 8.27
CA LEU A 96 -6.62 18.47 7.86
C LEU A 96 -7.29 19.83 7.69
N SER A 97 -6.94 20.80 8.54
CA SER A 97 -7.48 22.17 8.48
C SER A 97 -6.86 22.99 7.34
N ARG A 98 -7.58 24.02 6.87
CA ARG A 98 -7.04 24.97 5.87
C ARG A 98 -5.76 25.67 6.36
N GLN A 99 -5.69 26.01 7.65
CA GLN A 99 -4.51 26.63 8.26
C GLN A 99 -3.28 25.70 8.20
N GLU A 100 -3.45 24.41 8.47
CA GLU A 100 -2.35 23.44 8.37
C GLU A 100 -1.86 23.27 6.93
N VAL A 101 -2.77 23.33 5.94
CA VAL A 101 -2.38 23.35 4.51
C VAL A 101 -1.57 24.59 4.18
N GLU A 102 -1.97 25.77 4.66
CA GLU A 102 -1.23 27.02 4.45
C GLU A 102 0.17 26.97 5.09
N GLN A 103 0.27 26.50 6.34
CA GLN A 103 1.55 26.34 7.04
C GLN A 103 2.49 25.40 6.29
N ALA A 104 1.97 24.25 5.86
CA ALA A 104 2.73 23.28 5.08
C ALA A 104 3.18 23.86 3.73
N THR A 105 2.30 24.61 3.04
CA THR A 105 2.59 25.25 1.75
C THR A 105 3.76 26.24 1.87
N GLN A 106 3.76 27.06 2.92
CA GLN A 106 4.83 28.03 3.17
C GLN A 106 6.16 27.33 3.50
N ALA A 107 6.10 26.26 4.28
CA ALA A 107 7.28 25.56 4.80
C ALA A 107 7.94 24.59 3.79
N ALA A 108 7.14 23.88 2.98
CA ALA A 108 7.63 22.84 2.05
C ALA A 108 8.54 23.41 0.96
N ARG A 109 8.38 24.70 0.62
CA ARG A 109 9.15 25.41 -0.40
C ARG A 109 9.23 24.64 -1.72
N PHE A 110 8.10 24.07 -2.17
CA PHE A 110 7.97 23.53 -3.52
C PHE A 110 7.91 24.67 -4.54
N LYS A 111 8.54 24.49 -5.71
CA LYS A 111 8.54 25.44 -6.83
C LYS A 111 8.43 24.72 -8.17
N GLY A 112 7.65 25.25 -9.10
CA GLY A 112 7.56 24.74 -10.47
C GLY A 112 6.58 25.54 -11.32
N GLU A 113 6.44 25.13 -12.57
CA GLU A 113 5.65 25.83 -13.59
C GLU A 113 4.18 25.39 -13.58
N ASP A 114 3.90 24.17 -13.12
CA ASP A 114 2.53 23.67 -12.99
C ASP A 114 1.95 24.09 -11.63
N HIS A 115 1.28 25.25 -11.61
CA HIS A 115 0.63 25.77 -10.42
C HIS A 115 -0.45 24.85 -9.85
N ALA A 116 -1.14 24.07 -10.69
CA ALA A 116 -2.17 23.14 -10.24
C ALA A 116 -1.53 21.95 -9.52
N ALA A 117 -0.51 21.33 -10.11
CA ALA A 117 0.24 20.25 -9.49
C ALA A 117 0.94 20.72 -8.21
N LEU A 118 1.53 21.92 -8.20
CA LEU A 118 2.15 22.49 -7.00
C LEU A 118 1.15 22.67 -5.86
N LYS A 119 -0.06 23.16 -6.15
CA LYS A 119 -1.13 23.32 -5.18
C LYS A 119 -1.57 21.97 -4.58
N ASP A 120 -1.81 20.99 -5.44
CA ASP A 120 -2.20 19.64 -5.04
C ASP A 120 -1.08 18.93 -4.24
N ALA A 121 0.18 19.15 -4.61
CA ALA A 121 1.34 18.60 -3.92
C ALA A 121 1.46 19.13 -2.48
N ASN A 122 1.23 20.42 -2.27
CA ASN A 122 1.26 21.00 -0.93
C ASN A 122 0.15 20.43 -0.03
N PHE A 123 -1.04 20.16 -0.59
CA PHE A 123 -2.11 19.49 0.15
C PHE A 123 -1.72 18.08 0.58
N VAL A 124 -1.14 17.28 -0.33
CA VAL A 124 -0.68 15.92 -0.03
C VAL A 124 0.45 15.92 1.00
N PHE A 125 1.39 16.87 0.90
CA PHE A 125 2.44 17.07 1.90
C PHE A 125 1.88 17.43 3.28
N ALA A 126 0.87 18.29 3.35
CA ALA A 126 0.20 18.63 4.61
C ALA A 126 -0.49 17.41 5.24
N ALA A 127 -1.14 16.56 4.43
CA ALA A 127 -1.74 15.31 4.89
C ALA A 127 -0.69 14.34 5.48
N PHE A 128 0.48 14.23 4.84
CA PHE A 128 1.62 13.47 5.38
C PHE A 128 2.04 13.99 6.76
N VAL A 129 2.24 15.30 6.90
CA VAL A 129 2.64 15.92 8.17
C VAL A 129 1.58 15.67 9.25
N LYS A 130 0.30 15.76 8.88
CA LYS A 130 -0.80 15.52 9.82
C LYS A 130 -0.83 14.08 10.32
N ARG A 131 -0.61 13.11 9.43
CA ARG A 131 -0.46 11.71 9.83
C ARG A 131 0.76 11.54 10.72
N LYS A 132 1.91 12.12 10.36
CA LYS A 132 3.12 12.04 11.18
C LYS A 132 2.86 12.58 12.58
N GLN A 133 2.15 13.71 12.69
CA GLN A 133 1.74 14.28 13.97
C GLN A 133 0.99 13.27 14.83
N GLN A 134 -0.04 12.65 14.28
CA GLN A 134 -0.91 11.73 15.02
C GLN A 134 -0.23 10.39 15.32
N ALA A 135 0.45 9.80 14.34
CA ALA A 135 1.03 8.48 14.45
C ALA A 135 2.30 8.45 15.32
N GLU A 136 3.11 9.52 15.30
CA GLU A 136 4.33 9.63 16.11
C GLU A 136 4.11 10.45 17.40
N GLY A 137 2.88 10.93 17.65
CA GLY A 137 2.52 11.60 18.90
C GLY A 137 3.12 13.00 19.09
N TYR A 138 3.35 13.75 17.99
CA TYR A 138 3.81 15.13 18.11
C TYR A 138 2.72 16.02 18.72
N PRO A 139 3.08 16.93 19.65
CA PRO A 139 2.10 17.75 20.37
C PRO A 139 1.38 18.74 19.45
N THR A 140 2.02 19.19 18.37
CA THR A 140 1.46 20.16 17.42
C THR A 140 1.79 19.78 15.98
N PHE A 141 0.98 20.28 15.03
CA PHE A 141 1.26 20.13 13.60
C PHE A 141 2.60 20.78 13.24
N GLU A 142 2.91 21.94 13.81
CA GLU A 142 4.17 22.65 13.60
C GLU A 142 5.40 21.83 14.05
N ALA A 143 5.32 21.12 15.18
CA ALA A 143 6.40 20.25 15.63
C ALA A 143 6.64 19.08 14.65
N ALA A 144 5.56 18.47 14.17
CA ALA A 144 5.64 17.41 13.14
C ALA A 144 6.16 17.96 11.81
N LEU A 145 5.74 19.17 11.42
CA LEU A 145 6.19 19.87 10.22
C LEU A 145 7.69 20.14 10.30
N ALA A 146 8.16 20.79 11.36
CA ALA A 146 9.56 21.08 11.59
C ALA A 146 10.43 19.82 11.48
N LYS A 147 9.96 18.70 12.05
CA LYS A 147 10.67 17.42 11.93
C LYS A 147 10.66 16.88 10.50
N THR A 148 9.52 16.96 9.82
CA THR A 148 9.36 16.50 8.43
C THR A 148 10.30 17.23 7.48
N LEU A 149 10.52 18.53 7.72
CA LEU A 149 11.42 19.34 6.91
C LEU A 149 12.87 18.87 6.99
N GLU A 150 13.30 18.11 8.01
CA GLU A 150 14.65 17.54 8.08
C GLU A 150 14.89 16.35 7.12
N GLY A 151 13.90 16.01 6.28
CA GLY A 151 13.95 14.93 5.31
C GLY A 151 13.45 13.59 5.82
N GLU A 152 13.12 12.73 4.86
CA GLU A 152 12.60 11.38 5.09
C GLU A 152 13.27 10.36 4.18
N THR A 153 13.37 9.12 4.67
CA THR A 153 13.72 7.99 3.80
C THR A 153 12.55 7.69 2.85
N ILE A 154 12.81 7.11 1.69
CA ILE A 154 11.75 6.75 0.72
C ILE A 154 10.68 5.90 1.38
N GLN A 155 11.10 4.87 2.13
CA GLN A 155 10.19 3.97 2.83
C GLN A 155 9.28 4.72 3.82
N ARG A 156 9.85 5.59 4.67
CA ARG A 156 9.05 6.37 5.63
C ARG A 156 8.12 7.35 4.94
N CYS A 157 8.57 7.96 3.85
CA CYS A 157 7.74 8.85 3.05
C CYS A 157 6.55 8.09 2.43
N LEU A 158 6.79 6.94 1.78
CA LEU A 158 5.73 6.08 1.25
C LEU A 158 4.76 5.61 2.35
N GLN A 159 5.28 5.28 3.54
CA GLN A 159 4.47 4.88 4.70
C GLN A 159 3.60 6.05 5.18
N GLY A 160 4.16 7.23 5.41
CA GLY A 160 3.39 8.40 5.87
C GLY A 160 2.46 8.97 4.80
N MET A 161 2.69 8.69 3.52
CA MET A 161 1.74 8.99 2.44
C MET A 161 0.62 7.94 2.33
N GLY A 162 0.71 6.84 3.09
CA GLY A 162 -0.26 5.74 3.09
C GLY A 162 -0.25 4.89 1.82
N VAL A 163 0.84 4.90 1.06
CA VAL A 163 0.97 4.18 -0.23
C VAL A 163 2.04 3.09 -0.22
N PHE A 164 2.70 2.85 0.91
CA PHE A 164 3.76 1.83 1.00
C PHE A 164 3.25 0.41 0.69
N GLY A 165 2.00 0.10 1.02
CA GLY A 165 1.36 -1.16 0.62
C GLY A 165 1.16 -1.32 -0.89
N LEU A 166 1.27 -0.21 -1.63
CA LEU A 166 1.17 -0.13 -3.08
C LEU A 166 2.52 0.12 -3.76
N ALA A 167 3.61 -0.10 -3.02
CA ALA A 167 4.97 0.06 -3.50
C ALA A 167 5.68 -1.29 -3.66
N GLN A 168 6.49 -1.40 -4.71
CA GLN A 168 7.33 -2.56 -4.96
C GLN A 168 8.80 -2.13 -4.93
N PHE A 169 9.63 -2.87 -4.19
CA PHE A 169 11.08 -2.68 -4.19
C PHE A 169 11.69 -3.44 -5.37
N VAL A 170 12.30 -2.70 -6.31
CA VAL A 170 12.79 -3.24 -7.58
C VAL A 170 14.23 -2.82 -7.85
N PRO A 171 15.01 -3.63 -8.58
CA PRO A 171 16.31 -3.20 -9.09
C PRO A 171 16.16 -2.04 -10.08
N SER A 172 17.19 -1.21 -10.20
CA SER A 172 17.19 -0.05 -11.10
C SER A 172 16.97 -0.43 -12.57
N SER A 173 17.38 -1.64 -12.98
CA SER A 173 17.14 -2.17 -14.33
C SER A 173 15.65 -2.22 -14.70
N ASP A 174 14.78 -2.49 -13.72
CA ASP A 174 13.34 -2.57 -13.95
C ASP A 174 12.73 -1.19 -14.17
N MET A 175 13.46 -0.11 -13.79
CA MET A 175 13.06 1.28 -14.00
C MET A 175 13.61 1.87 -15.32
N GLU A 176 14.38 1.11 -16.10
CA GLU A 176 14.89 1.54 -17.41
C GLU A 176 13.84 1.38 -18.53
N ALA A 177 12.82 0.54 -18.31
CA ALA A 177 11.78 0.30 -19.29
C ALA A 177 10.95 1.55 -19.56
N LYS A 178 10.78 1.89 -20.85
CA LYS A 178 10.02 3.06 -21.30
C LYS A 178 8.62 3.12 -20.68
N GLY A 179 8.27 4.25 -20.09
CA GLY A 179 7.02 4.48 -19.38
C GLY A 179 7.03 4.07 -17.91
N THR A 180 8.14 3.51 -17.41
CA THR A 180 8.27 3.15 -15.99
C THR A 180 8.74 4.35 -15.19
N MET A 181 8.10 4.57 -14.04
CA MET A 181 8.47 5.60 -13.09
C MET A 181 8.75 4.98 -11.73
N GLY A 182 9.80 5.46 -11.07
CA GLY A 182 10.21 4.96 -9.77
C GLY A 182 10.89 6.01 -8.91
N LEU A 183 11.35 5.59 -7.74
CA LEU A 183 12.03 6.41 -6.75
C LEU A 183 13.37 5.76 -6.43
N MET A 184 14.44 6.55 -6.43
CA MET A 184 15.74 6.10 -5.95
C MET A 184 16.35 7.06 -4.95
N GLY A 185 17.03 6.47 -3.96
CA GLY A 185 17.69 7.22 -2.91
C GLY A 185 18.89 7.96 -3.46
N THR A 186 19.04 9.22 -3.08
CA THR A 186 20.15 10.08 -3.54
C THR A 186 21.19 10.27 -2.43
N HIS A 187 20.72 10.28 -1.19
CA HIS A 187 21.48 10.33 0.05
C HIS A 187 20.56 9.89 1.19
N SER A 188 21.03 9.88 2.44
CA SER A 188 20.34 9.21 3.56
C SER A 188 18.87 9.61 3.81
N ARG A 189 18.45 10.81 3.37
CA ARG A 189 17.07 11.32 3.53
C ARG A 189 16.55 12.04 2.28
N GLY A 190 17.14 11.76 1.12
CA GLY A 190 16.72 12.34 -0.15
C GLY A 190 16.44 11.29 -1.21
N ALA A 191 15.57 11.64 -2.14
CA ALA A 191 15.23 10.79 -3.26
C ALA A 191 14.97 11.60 -4.53
N ALA A 192 15.12 10.94 -5.67
CA ALA A 192 14.77 11.46 -6.98
C ALA A 192 13.69 10.59 -7.64
N LEU A 193 12.86 11.24 -8.46
CA LEU A 193 11.98 10.54 -9.40
C LEU A 193 12.85 10.00 -10.55
N VAL A 194 12.72 8.72 -10.83
CA VAL A 194 13.33 8.08 -11.99
C VAL A 194 12.26 7.93 -13.07
N MET A 195 12.57 8.37 -14.29
CA MET A 195 11.75 8.16 -15.47
C MET A 195 12.63 7.64 -16.59
N ASP A 196 12.26 6.51 -17.19
CA ASP A 196 12.99 5.90 -18.32
C ASP A 196 14.51 5.76 -18.05
N GLY A 197 14.88 5.29 -16.84
CA GLY A 197 16.27 5.12 -16.41
C GLY A 197 17.04 6.40 -16.08
N VAL A 198 16.38 7.56 -16.05
CA VAL A 198 16.98 8.86 -15.72
C VAL A 198 16.43 9.39 -14.40
N ALA A 199 17.33 9.69 -13.46
CA ALA A 199 16.99 10.37 -12.21
C ALA A 199 16.84 11.87 -12.46
N HIS A 200 15.66 12.42 -12.14
CA HIS A 200 15.34 13.83 -12.28
C HIS A 200 15.59 14.58 -10.97
N HIS A 201 16.64 15.38 -10.94
CA HIS A 201 16.92 16.33 -9.87
C HIS A 201 16.50 17.75 -10.26
N PRO A 202 16.31 18.66 -9.29
CA PRO A 202 15.90 20.04 -9.57
C PRO A 202 16.81 20.84 -10.52
N ARG A 203 18.03 20.37 -10.81
CA ARG A 203 19.00 21.05 -11.70
C ARG A 203 19.80 20.12 -12.62
N GLU A 204 19.60 18.82 -12.52
CA GLU A 204 20.42 17.86 -13.25
C GLU A 204 19.64 16.59 -13.52
N GLN A 205 19.88 16.02 -14.70
CA GLN A 205 19.39 14.70 -15.06
C GLN A 205 20.59 13.78 -15.11
N ARG A 206 20.54 12.67 -14.38
CA ARG A 206 21.62 11.69 -14.35
C ARG A 206 21.09 10.33 -14.68
N LYS A 207 21.88 9.54 -15.41
CA LYS A 207 21.60 8.11 -15.53
C LYS A 207 21.65 7.50 -14.13
N VAL A 208 20.71 6.62 -13.87
CA VAL A 208 20.60 5.92 -12.59
C VAL A 208 21.78 4.95 -12.41
N ASP A 209 22.43 5.01 -11.25
CA ASP A 209 23.44 4.02 -10.86
C ASP A 209 22.79 2.65 -10.54
N PRO A 210 23.52 1.53 -10.72
CA PRO A 210 23.04 0.23 -10.29
C PRO A 210 22.63 0.25 -8.82
N GLY A 211 21.40 -0.16 -8.54
CA GLY A 211 20.86 -0.10 -7.19
C GLY A 211 19.42 -0.58 -7.13
N TYR A 212 18.72 -0.13 -6.11
CA TYR A 212 17.31 -0.48 -5.90
C TYR A 212 16.50 0.77 -5.57
N GLY A 213 15.22 0.70 -5.90
CA GLY A 213 14.28 1.77 -5.64
C GLY A 213 12.87 1.24 -5.48
N TYR A 214 11.90 2.16 -5.47
CA TYR A 214 10.49 1.84 -5.35
C TYR A 214 9.70 2.27 -6.59
N VAL A 215 8.84 1.40 -7.09
CA VAL A 215 7.77 1.77 -8.03
C VAL A 215 6.43 1.72 -7.32
N LEU A 216 5.46 2.51 -7.78
CA LEU A 216 4.07 2.43 -7.32
C LEU A 216 3.21 1.75 -8.39
N PHE A 217 2.17 1.06 -7.96
CA PHE A 217 1.16 0.50 -8.85
C PHE A 217 -0.24 0.96 -8.45
N ASP A 218 -1.13 1.06 -9.44
CA ASP A 218 -2.56 1.22 -9.21
C ASP A 218 -3.24 -0.15 -9.34
N ASP A 219 -3.84 -0.62 -8.25
CA ASP A 219 -4.53 -1.90 -8.21
C ASP A 219 -5.91 -1.87 -8.91
N LYS A 220 -6.47 -0.67 -9.12
CA LYS A 220 -7.77 -0.48 -9.78
C LYS A 220 -7.68 -0.43 -11.31
N GLN A 221 -6.51 -0.06 -11.86
CA GLN A 221 -6.35 0.16 -13.31
C GLN A 221 -5.94 -1.09 -14.11
N TRP A 222 -5.77 -2.26 -13.47
CA TRP A 222 -5.43 -3.47 -14.22
C TRP A 222 -6.68 -4.01 -14.94
N PRO A 223 -6.70 -4.09 -16.28
CA PRO A 223 -7.81 -4.71 -16.99
C PRO A 223 -7.95 -6.15 -16.49
N ALA A 224 -9.19 -6.61 -16.31
CA ALA A 224 -9.46 -8.02 -16.07
C ALA A 224 -8.86 -8.80 -17.25
N VAL A 225 -7.65 -9.33 -17.08
CA VAL A 225 -7.09 -10.27 -18.05
C VAL A 225 -8.06 -11.43 -18.03
N ASP A 226 -8.56 -11.77 -19.22
CA ASP A 226 -9.57 -12.79 -19.43
C ASP A 226 -9.12 -14.08 -18.73
N GLY A 227 -9.56 -14.24 -17.48
CA GLY A 227 -8.93 -15.08 -16.44
C GLY A 227 -9.20 -16.56 -16.63
N LYS A 228 -9.51 -16.99 -17.85
CA LYS A 228 -9.70 -18.38 -18.21
C LYS A 228 -8.42 -18.94 -18.79
N ARG A 229 -7.54 -19.39 -17.88
CA ARG A 229 -6.47 -20.42 -17.99
C ARG A 229 -5.47 -20.14 -16.86
N VAL A 230 -5.85 -20.28 -15.58
CA VAL A 230 -5.87 -21.56 -14.85
C VAL A 230 -7.08 -21.59 -13.89
N SER A 231 -8.29 -21.79 -14.42
CA SER A 231 -9.50 -22.01 -13.60
C SER A 231 -9.82 -23.50 -13.53
N HIS A 232 -9.14 -24.21 -12.63
CA HIS A 232 -9.63 -25.51 -12.15
C HIS A 232 -9.56 -25.71 -10.63
N VAL A 233 -9.16 -24.70 -9.82
CA VAL A 233 -8.92 -24.96 -8.37
C VAL A 233 -9.56 -23.97 -7.40
N ALA A 234 -10.35 -23.02 -7.88
CA ALA A 234 -11.35 -22.35 -7.06
C ALA A 234 -12.51 -21.99 -7.97
N THR A 235 -13.52 -22.87 -8.05
CA THR A 235 -14.84 -22.42 -8.50
C THR A 235 -15.22 -21.22 -7.65
N GLY A 236 -15.80 -20.19 -8.28
CA GLY A 236 -16.18 -18.91 -7.67
C GLY A 236 -17.31 -19.03 -6.65
N THR A 237 -17.18 -19.96 -5.71
CA THR A 237 -18.01 -20.15 -4.53
C THR A 237 -17.06 -20.22 -3.33
N ARG A 238 -17.28 -19.39 -2.33
CA ARG A 238 -16.55 -19.44 -1.05
C ARG A 238 -16.50 -20.89 -0.57
N PRO A 239 -15.32 -21.49 -0.32
CA PRO A 239 -15.27 -22.91 0.06
C PRO A 239 -16.10 -23.17 1.32
N GLU A 240 -17.17 -23.97 1.22
CA GLU A 240 -18.07 -24.29 2.34
C GLU A 240 -17.30 -24.93 3.52
N HIS A 241 -16.17 -25.57 3.23
CA HIS A 241 -15.34 -26.30 4.18
C HIS A 241 -13.89 -25.79 4.24
N ILE A 242 -13.68 -24.47 4.33
CA ILE A 242 -12.32 -23.88 4.49
C ILE A 242 -11.55 -24.43 5.70
N TRP A 243 -12.25 -24.85 6.75
CA TRP A 243 -11.67 -25.33 8.01
C TRP A 243 -10.96 -26.67 7.82
N ALA A 244 -11.69 -27.74 7.49
CA ALA A 244 -11.14 -29.08 7.32
C ALA A 244 -10.52 -29.32 5.92
N GLY A 245 -10.78 -28.43 4.96
CA GLY A 245 -10.34 -28.60 3.58
C GLY A 245 -8.83 -28.53 3.40
N PHE A 246 -8.15 -27.69 4.18
CA PHE A 246 -6.72 -27.81 4.45
C PHE A 246 -6.37 -27.20 5.81
N TYR A 247 -5.32 -27.68 6.47
CA TYR A 247 -4.85 -27.18 7.76
C TYR A 247 -3.38 -27.60 7.99
N GLN A 248 -2.76 -26.98 8.99
CA GLN A 248 -1.39 -27.24 9.41
C GLN A 248 -1.23 -28.65 10.00
N GLY A 249 -0.24 -29.41 9.54
CA GLY A 249 0.08 -30.74 10.09
C GLY A 249 1.11 -30.77 11.22
N GLY A 250 2.04 -29.82 11.28
CA GLY A 250 3.06 -29.71 12.33
C GLY A 250 3.34 -28.25 12.67
N GLU A 251 3.92 -27.96 13.83
CA GLU A 251 4.22 -26.60 14.30
C GLU A 251 5.16 -25.83 13.34
N GLY A 252 5.11 -24.49 13.37
CA GLY A 252 6.04 -23.62 12.62
C GLY A 252 5.40 -22.72 11.57
N ASN A 253 4.46 -23.22 10.75
CA ASN A 253 3.90 -22.44 9.62
C ASN A 253 2.49 -21.86 9.84
N CYS A 254 2.07 -21.71 11.10
CA CYS A 254 0.73 -21.22 11.46
C CYS A 254 0.41 -19.84 10.86
N VAL A 255 1.40 -18.94 10.79
CA VAL A 255 1.27 -17.63 10.16
C VAL A 255 0.96 -17.77 8.67
N THR A 256 1.64 -18.67 7.97
CA THR A 256 1.39 -18.92 6.55
C THR A 256 0.04 -19.60 6.31
N VAL A 257 -0.34 -20.60 7.10
CA VAL A 257 -1.66 -21.27 6.98
C VAL A 257 -2.81 -20.29 7.22
N SER A 258 -2.74 -19.51 8.30
CA SER A 258 -3.77 -18.52 8.63
C SER A 258 -3.89 -17.44 7.55
N ALA A 259 -2.77 -16.96 7.02
CA ALA A 259 -2.74 -16.01 5.91
C ALA A 259 -3.39 -16.57 4.63
N ILE A 260 -3.06 -17.80 4.24
CA ILE A 260 -3.63 -18.46 3.05
C ILE A 260 -5.15 -18.62 3.20
N LYS A 261 -5.64 -19.07 4.37
CA LYS A 261 -7.09 -19.20 4.62
C LYS A 261 -7.81 -17.86 4.50
N ALA A 262 -7.29 -16.83 5.17
CA ALA A 262 -7.87 -15.49 5.11
C ALA A 262 -7.89 -14.96 3.67
N ALA A 263 -6.80 -15.14 2.91
CA ALA A 263 -6.70 -14.73 1.51
C ALA A 263 -7.69 -15.46 0.59
N ILE A 264 -7.83 -16.78 0.73
CA ILE A 264 -8.78 -17.59 -0.05
C ILE A 264 -10.22 -17.12 0.21
N ILE A 265 -10.58 -16.89 1.47
CA ILE A 265 -11.93 -16.41 1.78
C ILE A 265 -12.16 -15.00 1.27
N ARG A 266 -11.21 -14.09 1.46
CA ARG A 266 -11.37 -12.67 1.10
C ARG A 266 -11.35 -12.43 -0.40
N PHE A 267 -10.44 -13.09 -1.13
CA PHE A 267 -10.13 -12.81 -2.52
C PHE A 267 -10.46 -13.96 -3.48
N GLY A 268 -10.83 -15.15 -2.97
CA GLY A 268 -11.20 -16.28 -3.83
C GLY A 268 -12.50 -16.08 -4.63
N GLN A 269 -13.29 -15.06 -4.28
CA GLN A 269 -14.47 -14.63 -5.05
C GLN A 269 -14.22 -13.35 -5.86
N ASP A 270 -13.06 -12.71 -5.65
CA ASP A 270 -12.69 -11.53 -6.41
C ASP A 270 -12.36 -11.96 -7.85
N PRO A 271 -12.90 -11.31 -8.89
CA PRO A 271 -12.57 -11.62 -10.27
C PRO A 271 -11.06 -11.49 -10.58
N GLN A 272 -10.33 -10.68 -9.82
CA GLN A 272 -8.86 -10.58 -9.91
C GLN A 272 -8.13 -11.70 -9.13
N GLY A 273 -8.83 -12.46 -8.28
CA GLY A 273 -8.26 -13.52 -7.45
C GLY A 273 -7.24 -13.02 -6.42
N ILE A 274 -6.51 -13.95 -5.77
CA ILE A 274 -5.39 -13.60 -4.86
C ILE A 274 -4.21 -13.03 -5.66
N TYR A 275 -3.91 -13.62 -6.82
CA TYR A 275 -2.88 -13.16 -7.75
C TYR A 275 -3.52 -12.64 -9.02
N ARG A 276 -3.01 -11.52 -9.55
CA ARG A 276 -3.53 -10.89 -10.77
C ARG A 276 -3.43 -11.79 -11.99
N GLN A 277 -2.37 -12.62 -12.05
CA GLN A 277 -2.15 -13.55 -13.14
C GLN A 277 -1.43 -14.79 -12.63
N ILE A 278 -1.86 -15.95 -13.13
CA ILE A 278 -1.15 -17.22 -13.03
C ILE A 278 -1.13 -17.80 -14.43
N GLN A 279 0.06 -17.94 -15.01
CA GLN A 279 0.26 -18.50 -16.33
C GLN A 279 1.03 -19.82 -16.21
N LEU A 280 0.44 -20.92 -16.68
CA LEU A 280 1.14 -22.19 -16.80
C LEU A 280 2.20 -22.09 -17.93
N THR A 281 3.41 -22.53 -17.64
CA THR A 281 4.51 -22.67 -18.60
C THR A 281 4.93 -24.14 -18.67
N PRO A 282 5.71 -24.55 -19.69
CA PRO A 282 6.22 -25.93 -19.74
C PRO A 282 7.13 -26.30 -18.56
N GLN A 283 7.71 -25.32 -17.86
CA GLN A 283 8.63 -25.52 -16.74
C GLN A 283 7.96 -25.33 -15.37
N GLY A 284 6.75 -24.76 -15.33
CA GLY A 284 6.07 -24.42 -14.10
C GLY A 284 5.02 -23.31 -14.29
N PHE A 285 5.16 -22.21 -13.56
CA PHE A 285 4.18 -21.13 -13.49
C PHE A 285 4.86 -19.77 -13.42
N ASP A 286 4.31 -18.83 -14.19
CA ASP A 286 4.60 -17.40 -14.05
C ASP A 286 3.43 -16.74 -13.32
N VAL A 287 3.71 -16.11 -12.19
CA VAL A 287 2.71 -15.49 -11.31
C VAL A 287 2.98 -14.00 -11.20
N VAL A 288 1.93 -13.21 -11.36
CA VAL A 288 1.94 -11.77 -11.05
C VAL A 288 1.05 -11.55 -9.84
N MET A 289 1.64 -11.14 -8.73
CA MET A 289 0.94 -10.88 -7.48
C MET A 289 0.14 -9.57 -7.54
N ARG A 290 -0.71 -9.35 -6.54
CA ARG A 290 -1.48 -8.10 -6.38
C ARG A 290 -0.61 -6.87 -6.19
N ASP A 291 0.58 -7.04 -5.65
CA ASP A 291 1.59 -5.98 -5.54
C ASP A 291 2.55 -5.89 -6.73
N SER A 292 2.17 -6.49 -7.86
CA SER A 292 2.95 -6.54 -9.10
C SER A 292 4.26 -7.33 -9.02
N PHE A 293 4.58 -7.92 -7.86
CA PHE A 293 5.72 -8.82 -7.73
C PHE A 293 5.55 -10.03 -8.64
N ARG A 294 6.63 -10.39 -9.35
CA ARG A 294 6.64 -11.50 -10.32
C ARG A 294 7.36 -12.70 -9.73
N VAL A 295 6.72 -13.86 -9.81
CA VAL A 295 7.28 -15.14 -9.38
C VAL A 295 7.34 -16.07 -10.58
N HIS A 296 8.53 -16.63 -10.82
CA HIS A 296 8.72 -17.81 -11.65
C HIS A 296 8.86 -19.01 -10.72
N LEU A 297 7.88 -19.92 -10.75
CA LEU A 297 7.83 -21.10 -9.90
C LEU A 297 7.92 -22.35 -10.77
N THR A 298 8.91 -23.20 -10.56
CA THR A 298 9.06 -24.46 -11.30
C THR A 298 8.15 -25.57 -10.77
N HIS A 299 7.90 -26.60 -11.58
CA HIS A 299 7.19 -27.80 -11.12
C HIS A 299 7.90 -28.50 -9.95
N GLU A 300 9.23 -28.50 -9.95
CA GLU A 300 10.04 -29.10 -8.89
C GLU A 300 9.92 -28.30 -7.58
N GLU A 301 9.97 -26.97 -7.65
CA GLU A 301 9.75 -26.12 -6.48
C GLU A 301 8.34 -26.30 -5.89
N LEU A 302 7.31 -26.42 -6.73
CA LEU A 302 5.96 -26.74 -6.25
C LEU A 302 5.90 -28.10 -5.53
N ARG A 303 6.62 -29.10 -6.04
CA ARG A 303 6.71 -30.42 -5.40
C ARG A 303 7.43 -30.35 -4.04
N GLN A 304 8.55 -29.63 -3.97
CA GLN A 304 9.29 -29.41 -2.73
C GLN A 304 8.43 -28.68 -1.69
N ALA A 305 7.73 -27.62 -2.11
CA ALA A 305 6.82 -26.87 -1.26
C ALA A 305 5.66 -27.72 -0.75
N THR A 306 5.08 -28.58 -1.60
CA THR A 306 4.01 -29.50 -1.21
C THR A 306 4.47 -30.49 -0.13
N ALA A 307 5.73 -30.97 -0.22
CA ALA A 307 6.30 -31.84 0.80
C ALA A 307 6.63 -31.08 2.09
N ALA A 308 7.17 -29.85 1.97
CA ALA A 308 7.63 -29.06 3.10
C ALA A 308 6.50 -28.32 3.85
N SER A 309 5.36 -28.06 3.22
CA SER A 309 4.22 -27.39 3.89
C SER A 309 3.62 -28.25 5.00
N ASN A 310 3.71 -29.57 4.87
CA ASN A 310 3.05 -30.53 5.73
C ASN A 310 1.55 -30.19 5.95
N PHE A 311 0.89 -29.69 4.91
CA PHE A 311 -0.55 -29.42 4.96
C PHE A 311 -1.34 -30.73 4.85
N HIS A 312 -2.40 -30.84 5.65
CA HIS A 312 -3.37 -31.93 5.57
C HIS A 312 -4.76 -31.38 5.27
N GLY A 313 -5.67 -32.20 4.79
CA GLY A 313 -7.03 -31.77 4.52
C GLY A 313 -7.85 -32.82 3.79
N ASN A 314 -9.17 -32.70 3.89
CA ASN A 314 -10.11 -33.61 3.22
C ASN A 314 -10.60 -33.11 1.86
N ASN A 315 -10.16 -31.91 1.43
CA ASN A 315 -10.48 -31.36 0.13
C ASN A 315 -9.20 -31.28 -0.74
N PRO A 316 -8.97 -32.25 -1.63
CA PRO A 316 -7.74 -32.32 -2.43
C PRO A 316 -7.50 -31.09 -3.31
N GLN A 317 -8.55 -30.46 -3.82
CA GLN A 317 -8.44 -29.28 -4.68
C GLN A 317 -7.98 -28.08 -3.85
N LEU A 318 -8.66 -27.81 -2.74
CA LEU A 318 -8.29 -26.72 -1.84
C LEU A 318 -6.89 -26.92 -1.23
N LEU A 319 -6.54 -28.15 -0.87
CA LEU A 319 -5.20 -28.51 -0.39
C LEU A 319 -4.12 -28.25 -1.47
N SER A 320 -4.37 -28.65 -2.72
CA SER A 320 -3.47 -28.38 -3.84
C SER A 320 -3.27 -26.88 -4.06
N TYR A 321 -4.35 -26.09 -3.98
CA TYR A 321 -4.27 -24.65 -4.11
C TYR A 321 -3.51 -23.99 -2.95
N ALA A 322 -3.75 -24.43 -1.71
CA ALA A 322 -2.99 -23.96 -0.55
C ALA A 322 -1.49 -24.26 -0.69
N ASN A 323 -1.11 -25.45 -1.17
CA ASN A 323 0.28 -25.79 -1.46
C ASN A 323 0.89 -24.90 -2.56
N PHE A 324 0.11 -24.56 -3.58
CA PHE A 324 0.56 -23.61 -4.61
C PHE A 324 0.82 -22.20 -4.03
N LEU A 325 -0.09 -21.67 -3.21
CA LEU A 325 0.07 -20.38 -2.55
C LEU A 325 1.28 -20.38 -1.58
N PHE A 326 1.50 -21.49 -0.87
CA PHE A 326 2.68 -21.72 -0.04
C PHE A 326 3.96 -21.69 -0.87
N ALA A 327 3.99 -22.38 -2.02
CA ALA A 327 5.13 -22.43 -2.91
C ALA A 327 5.51 -21.07 -3.48
N VAL A 328 4.51 -20.27 -3.88
CA VAL A 328 4.70 -18.90 -4.37
C VAL A 328 5.21 -17.98 -3.25
N SER A 329 4.66 -18.09 -2.03
CA SER A 329 5.15 -17.37 -0.84
C SER A 329 6.61 -17.71 -0.53
N ALA A 330 6.99 -18.99 -0.59
CA ALA A 330 8.38 -19.44 -0.38
C ALA A 330 9.32 -18.87 -1.45
N LYS A 331 8.88 -18.78 -2.70
CA LYS A 331 9.71 -18.23 -3.79
C LYS A 331 9.97 -16.74 -3.59
N ARG A 332 8.96 -16.01 -3.10
CA ARG A 332 9.14 -14.62 -2.71
C ARG A 332 10.06 -14.48 -1.49
N ALA A 333 9.90 -15.33 -0.47
CA ALA A 333 10.78 -15.37 0.69
C ALA A 333 12.25 -15.58 0.30
N GLN A 334 12.50 -16.48 -0.65
CA GLN A 334 13.83 -16.71 -1.22
C GLN A 334 14.41 -15.41 -1.79
N TRP A 335 13.64 -14.68 -2.60
CA TRP A 335 14.08 -13.45 -3.25
C TRP A 335 14.32 -12.31 -2.24
N GLU A 336 13.39 -12.14 -1.30
CA GLU A 336 13.43 -11.11 -0.26
C GLU A 336 14.48 -11.40 0.82
N ASN A 337 15.12 -12.58 0.81
CA ASN A 337 16.04 -13.06 1.83
C ASN A 337 15.41 -13.12 3.23
N ASN A 338 14.24 -13.73 3.34
CA ASN A 338 13.57 -13.96 4.62
C ASN A 338 14.58 -14.52 5.65
N ASP A 339 14.52 -13.97 6.87
CA ASP A 339 15.43 -14.27 7.99
C ASP A 339 16.92 -14.17 7.67
N PHE A 340 17.26 -13.35 6.67
CA PHE A 340 18.60 -13.13 6.17
C PHE A 340 19.32 -14.37 5.60
N ARG A 341 18.60 -15.49 5.44
CA ARG A 341 19.16 -16.77 4.98
C ARG A 341 18.42 -17.37 3.79
N ALA A 342 17.17 -17.00 3.53
CA ALA A 342 16.36 -17.62 2.47
C ALA A 342 16.98 -17.53 1.06
N ARG A 343 17.85 -16.56 0.76
CA ARG A 343 18.55 -16.47 -0.54
C ARG A 343 19.49 -17.64 -0.83
N GLN A 344 19.88 -18.42 0.19
CA GLN A 344 20.81 -19.54 0.03
C GLN A 344 20.26 -20.60 -0.94
N SER A 345 18.98 -20.97 -0.79
CA SER A 345 18.29 -21.90 -1.69
C SER A 345 16.78 -21.85 -1.49
N TYR A 346 16.02 -22.42 -2.41
CA TYR A 346 14.56 -22.55 -2.25
C TYR A 346 14.21 -23.43 -1.03
N GLU A 347 14.99 -24.48 -0.77
CA GLU A 347 14.84 -25.32 0.43
C GLU A 347 15.03 -24.51 1.71
N VAL A 348 16.03 -23.64 1.78
CA VAL A 348 16.24 -22.75 2.93
C VAL A 348 15.06 -21.78 3.08
N ALA A 349 14.52 -21.26 1.98
CA ALA A 349 13.31 -20.44 2.02
C ALA A 349 12.09 -21.22 2.56
N LEU A 350 11.91 -22.49 2.20
CA LEU A 350 10.86 -23.32 2.79
C LEU A 350 11.04 -23.51 4.30
N GLN A 351 12.29 -23.61 4.79
CA GLN A 351 12.57 -23.68 6.23
C GLN A 351 12.19 -22.39 6.95
N THR A 352 12.46 -21.22 6.35
CA THR A 352 12.09 -19.91 6.93
C THR A 352 10.58 -19.69 7.08
N LEU A 353 9.77 -20.44 6.33
CA LEU A 353 8.32 -20.40 6.47
C LEU A 353 7.80 -21.38 7.54
N ASN A 354 8.66 -22.26 8.03
CA ASN A 354 8.34 -23.39 8.90
C ASN A 354 9.02 -23.30 10.27
N ASP A 355 9.78 -22.26 10.59
CA ASP A 355 10.45 -22.05 11.88
C ASP A 355 9.81 -20.98 12.77
N GLY A 356 8.60 -20.53 12.39
CA GLY A 356 7.84 -19.51 13.09
C GLY A 356 8.09 -18.11 12.53
N GLU A 357 7.03 -17.32 12.40
CA GLU A 357 7.09 -16.04 11.69
C GLU A 357 6.36 -14.94 12.46
N PHE A 358 6.67 -13.68 12.14
CA PHE A 358 5.92 -12.57 12.72
C PHE A 358 4.54 -12.46 12.06
N PRO A 359 3.48 -12.14 12.84
CA PRO A 359 2.14 -12.01 12.29
C PRO A 359 2.07 -11.00 11.14
N GLY A 360 1.42 -11.39 10.04
CA GLY A 360 1.25 -10.57 8.85
C GLY A 360 2.35 -10.69 7.80
N GLU A 361 3.50 -11.33 8.09
CA GLU A 361 4.56 -11.55 7.08
C GLU A 361 4.07 -12.40 5.91
N ALA A 362 3.36 -13.50 6.19
CA ALA A 362 2.82 -14.34 5.13
C ALA A 362 1.78 -13.62 4.25
N LEU A 363 0.94 -12.73 4.81
CA LEU A 363 0.02 -11.92 3.99
C LEU A 363 0.78 -11.01 3.03
N ARG A 364 1.92 -10.43 3.48
CA ARG A 364 2.78 -9.61 2.62
C ARG A 364 3.41 -10.45 1.52
N ARG A 365 3.90 -11.65 1.83
CA ARG A 365 4.50 -12.56 0.84
C ARG A 365 3.49 -13.15 -0.15
N LEU A 366 2.20 -13.14 0.18
CA LEU A 366 1.13 -13.39 -0.80
C LEU A 366 0.85 -12.18 -1.71
N GLY A 367 1.61 -11.09 -1.57
CA GLY A 367 1.42 -9.85 -2.33
C GLY A 367 0.21 -9.03 -1.91
N LEU A 368 -0.27 -9.23 -0.67
CA LEU A 368 -1.48 -8.60 -0.16
C LEU A 368 -1.19 -7.36 0.67
N PHE A 369 0.02 -6.83 0.67
CA PHE A 369 0.43 -5.78 1.60
C PHE A 369 -0.46 -4.53 1.55
N GLY A 370 -0.87 -4.11 0.34
CA GLY A 370 -1.84 -3.02 0.13
C GLY A 370 -3.24 -3.26 0.70
N TYR A 371 -3.57 -4.50 1.08
CA TYR A 371 -4.87 -4.93 1.59
C TYR A 371 -4.84 -5.31 3.08
N ILE A 372 -3.69 -5.25 3.74
CA ILE A 372 -3.60 -5.55 5.17
C ILE A 372 -3.96 -4.29 5.95
N ARG A 373 -4.80 -4.44 6.97
CA ARG A 373 -5.07 -3.39 7.96
C ARG A 373 -4.89 -3.93 9.37
N GLU A 374 -4.41 -3.07 10.26
CA GLU A 374 -4.55 -3.33 11.69
C GLU A 374 -6.05 -3.41 12.04
N SER A 375 -6.38 -4.27 12.99
CA SER A 375 -7.75 -4.59 13.36
C SER A 375 -7.85 -4.76 14.87
N SER A 376 -9.07 -4.92 15.36
CA SER A 376 -9.37 -5.43 16.70
C SER A 376 -9.97 -6.83 16.65
N VAL A 377 -9.94 -7.52 17.79
CA VAL A 377 -10.68 -8.79 17.98
C VAL A 377 -12.18 -8.57 17.74
N ASP A 378 -12.72 -7.43 18.17
CA ASP A 378 -14.14 -7.08 17.99
C ASP A 378 -14.54 -6.93 16.53
N GLU A 379 -13.69 -6.35 15.68
CA GLU A 379 -13.95 -6.25 14.24
C GLU A 379 -13.96 -7.63 13.57
N LEU A 380 -13.01 -8.51 13.95
CA LEU A 380 -12.96 -9.87 13.44
C LEU A 380 -14.18 -10.69 13.92
N LEU A 381 -14.61 -10.48 15.17
CA LEU A 381 -15.83 -11.08 15.73
C LEU A 381 -17.08 -10.65 14.96
N LYS A 382 -17.14 -9.38 14.52
CA LYS A 382 -18.25 -8.82 13.72
C LYS A 382 -18.21 -9.23 12.24
N GLY A 383 -17.26 -10.09 11.86
CA GLY A 383 -17.20 -10.71 10.53
C GLY A 383 -16.13 -10.18 9.60
N ALA A 384 -15.23 -9.30 10.06
CA ALA A 384 -14.03 -9.01 9.29
C ALA A 384 -13.19 -10.29 9.11
N VAL A 385 -12.67 -10.50 7.90
CA VAL A 385 -11.81 -11.64 7.58
C VAL A 385 -10.36 -11.25 7.80
N GLY A 386 -9.60 -12.08 8.51
CA GLY A 386 -8.25 -11.71 8.90
C GLY A 386 -7.47 -12.78 9.65
N THR A 387 -6.43 -12.35 10.34
CA THR A 387 -5.59 -13.20 11.19
C THR A 387 -5.52 -12.63 12.60
N LEU A 388 -5.44 -13.52 13.58
CA LEU A 388 -5.25 -13.18 14.98
C LEU A 388 -4.09 -13.99 15.54
N ALA A 389 -3.14 -13.34 16.20
CA ALA A 389 -1.92 -14.00 16.65
C ALA A 389 -1.48 -13.58 18.06
N ASP A 390 -0.93 -14.54 18.79
CA ASP A 390 -0.10 -14.32 19.98
C ASP A 390 1.38 -14.58 19.65
N SER A 391 2.24 -14.69 20.66
CA SER A 391 3.68 -14.96 20.47
C SER A 391 4.01 -16.40 20.07
N HIS A 392 3.03 -17.31 20.02
CA HIS A 392 3.22 -18.74 19.77
C HIS A 392 2.43 -19.25 18.57
N HIS A 393 1.26 -18.67 18.28
CA HIS A 393 0.35 -19.17 17.25
C HIS A 393 -0.40 -18.05 16.53
N SER A 394 -0.73 -18.30 15.26
CA SER A 394 -1.54 -17.44 14.41
C SER A 394 -2.71 -18.23 13.82
N VAL A 395 -3.92 -17.71 13.96
CA VAL A 395 -5.16 -18.32 13.46
C VAL A 395 -5.81 -17.42 12.42
N ALA A 396 -6.48 -18.03 11.43
CA ALA A 396 -7.39 -17.29 10.57
C ALA A 396 -8.70 -17.04 11.31
N VAL A 397 -9.24 -15.83 11.19
CA VAL A 397 -10.59 -15.51 11.67
C VAL A 397 -11.48 -15.18 10.48
N ILE A 398 -12.60 -15.88 10.37
CA ILE A 398 -13.53 -15.84 9.26
C ILE A 398 -14.95 -15.86 9.85
N ASP A 399 -15.74 -14.82 9.57
CA ASP A 399 -17.11 -14.65 10.08
C ASP A 399 -17.24 -14.87 11.61
N GLY A 400 -16.30 -14.33 12.39
CA GLY A 400 -16.29 -14.48 13.86
C GLY A 400 -15.95 -15.88 14.38
N ALA A 401 -15.47 -16.78 13.52
CA ALA A 401 -14.92 -18.08 13.92
C ALA A 401 -13.42 -18.15 13.60
N LEU A 402 -12.66 -18.86 14.44
CA LEU A 402 -11.24 -19.09 14.23
C LEU A 402 -10.96 -20.51 13.71
N ASP A 403 -9.89 -20.64 12.94
CA ASP A 403 -9.33 -21.92 12.51
C ASP A 403 -8.30 -22.39 13.53
N PHE A 404 -8.59 -23.50 14.23
CA PHE A 404 -7.65 -24.11 15.17
C PHE A 404 -7.27 -25.49 14.65
N TYR A 405 -6.17 -25.57 13.88
CA TYR A 405 -5.70 -26.81 13.25
C TYR A 405 -6.81 -27.51 12.44
N GLY A 406 -7.55 -26.75 11.63
CA GLY A 406 -8.63 -27.27 10.80
C GLY A 406 -9.99 -27.42 11.50
N GLN A 407 -10.06 -27.16 12.81
CA GLN A 407 -11.32 -27.12 13.55
C GLN A 407 -11.87 -25.70 13.59
N LYS A 408 -13.11 -25.53 13.14
CA LYS A 408 -13.88 -24.30 13.34
C LYS A 408 -14.18 -24.13 14.84
N ARG A 409 -13.79 -23.00 15.42
CA ARG A 409 -14.16 -22.64 16.80
C ARG A 409 -14.76 -21.24 16.83
N GLU A 410 -15.74 -21.01 17.68
CA GLU A 410 -16.28 -19.66 17.86
C GLU A 410 -15.22 -18.77 18.53
N LEU A 411 -15.02 -17.55 17.99
CA LEU A 411 -14.09 -16.61 18.59
C LEU A 411 -14.61 -16.14 19.96
N ALA A 412 -15.91 -15.82 20.05
CA ALA A 412 -16.57 -15.26 21.23
C ALA A 412 -16.37 -16.05 22.53
N SER A 413 -16.32 -17.39 22.44
CA SER A 413 -16.19 -18.28 23.60
C SER A 413 -14.76 -18.77 23.82
N SER A 414 -13.78 -18.23 23.08
CA SER A 414 -12.41 -18.73 23.08
C SER A 414 -11.46 -17.86 23.91
N ARG A 415 -10.32 -18.43 24.29
CA ARG A 415 -9.21 -17.69 24.93
C ARG A 415 -8.67 -16.53 24.06
N TRP A 416 -9.00 -16.51 22.77
CA TRP A 416 -8.57 -15.52 21.81
C TRP A 416 -9.36 -14.20 21.90
N MET A 417 -10.29 -14.09 22.84
CA MET A 417 -10.95 -12.81 23.19
C MET A 417 -10.08 -11.89 24.06
N ASN A 418 -8.87 -12.31 24.45
CA ASN A 418 -8.03 -11.53 25.35
C ASN A 418 -7.37 -10.32 24.66
N THR A 419 -7.08 -9.29 25.46
CA THR A 419 -6.32 -8.11 25.01
C THR A 419 -4.83 -8.45 24.87
N GLY A 420 -4.15 -7.88 23.87
CA GLY A 420 -2.71 -8.10 23.62
C GLY A 420 -2.39 -9.01 22.44
N LEU A 421 -3.41 -9.51 21.73
CA LEU A 421 -3.24 -10.22 20.47
C LEU A 421 -3.04 -9.23 19.32
N ARG A 422 -2.26 -9.63 18.33
CA ARG A 422 -2.13 -8.87 17.08
C ARG A 422 -3.22 -9.31 16.11
N ALA A 423 -4.15 -8.40 15.83
CA ALA A 423 -5.26 -8.62 14.92
C ALA A 423 -5.03 -7.85 13.61
N LEU A 424 -5.11 -8.57 12.49
CA LEU A 424 -5.04 -7.99 11.14
C LEU A 424 -6.31 -8.37 10.39
N LYS A 425 -6.83 -7.47 9.57
CA LYS A 425 -7.93 -7.74 8.63
C LYS A 425 -7.49 -7.51 7.18
N LEU A 426 -8.16 -8.19 6.26
CA LEU A 426 -7.99 -7.97 4.83
C LEU A 426 -9.10 -7.06 4.30
N ALA A 427 -8.69 -5.90 3.78
CA ALA A 427 -9.54 -4.85 3.25
C ALA A 427 -10.15 -5.21 1.89
#